data_AF-A0A936KKM7-F1
#
_entry.id   AF-A0A936KKM7-F1
#
_cell.length_a   1.000
_cell.length_b   1.000
_cell.length_c   1.000
_cell.angle_alpha   90.00
_cell.angle_beta   90.00
_cell.angle_gamma   90.00
#
_symmetry.space_group_name_H-M   'P 1'
#
loop_
_entity.id
_entity.type
_entity.pdbx_description
1 polymer ?
#
loop_
_entity_poly.entity_id
_entity_poly.type
_entity_poly.pdbx_seq_one_letter_code
_entity_poly.pdbx_strand_id
1 'polypeptide(L)'
;MLIIAKELKVEMFCIGTEFSMSTSQRPEFWHQLIKKIKTEYDGKLTYSSNWDNFEKIPFWKELDYIGVSAYFSIAEGKTPKTDDLIKGWKSHFNKLKSVSDSIKKPVLFTEYGYLSVDGCAWKGWEVESKVNETPINEQAQANALGALWTVFHQEPWWAGGFLWKWFPEMQGHEGYPERDYSPQGKIGADTLKKWHSTYCHQN
;
A
#
# COMPACT_ATOMS: atom_id res chain seq x y z
N MET A 1 -17.50 14.42 0.13
CA MET A 1 -16.11 14.02 -0.23
C MET A 1 -15.82 14.23 -1.70
N LEU A 2 -16.59 13.69 -2.66
CA LEU A 2 -16.33 13.91 -4.10
C LEU A 2 -16.33 15.39 -4.52
N ILE A 3 -17.31 16.18 -4.04
CA ILE A 3 -17.39 17.62 -4.30
C ILE A 3 -16.13 18.34 -3.82
N ILE A 4 -15.67 18.03 -2.61
CA ILE A 4 -14.44 18.59 -2.04
C ILE A 4 -13.22 18.21 -2.90
N ALA A 5 -13.12 16.94 -3.32
CA ALA A 5 -12.02 16.50 -4.18
C ALA A 5 -12.00 17.25 -5.52
N LYS A 6 -13.19 17.52 -6.10
CA LYS A 6 -13.34 18.32 -7.32
C LYS A 6 -12.95 19.78 -7.11
N GLU A 7 -13.48 20.42 -6.07
CA GLU A 7 -13.21 21.83 -5.76
C GLU A 7 -11.73 22.08 -5.45
N LEU A 8 -11.09 21.15 -4.74
CA LEU A 8 -9.66 21.20 -4.42
C LEU A 8 -8.78 20.65 -5.56
N LYS A 9 -9.36 20.20 -6.67
CA LYS A 9 -8.65 19.62 -7.83
C LYS A 9 -7.68 18.51 -7.43
N VAL A 10 -8.11 17.66 -6.50
CA VAL A 10 -7.32 16.50 -6.06
C VAL A 10 -7.01 15.62 -7.28
N GLU A 11 -5.78 15.13 -7.37
CA GLU A 11 -5.29 14.40 -8.53
C GLU A 11 -5.83 12.98 -8.58
N MET A 12 -6.16 12.39 -7.43
CA MET A 12 -6.65 11.02 -7.31
C MET A 12 -7.68 10.85 -6.18
N PHE A 13 -8.72 10.07 -6.46
CA PHE A 13 -9.76 9.73 -5.49
C PHE A 13 -9.93 8.22 -5.36
N CYS A 14 -9.79 7.72 -4.12
CA CYS A 14 -10.08 6.33 -3.77
C CYS A 14 -11.58 6.18 -3.46
N ILE A 15 -12.30 5.39 -4.26
CA ILE A 15 -13.76 5.29 -4.19
C ILE A 15 -14.27 4.36 -3.07
N GLY A 16 -13.35 3.66 -2.39
CA GLY A 16 -13.66 2.75 -1.29
C GLY A 16 -12.43 1.94 -0.88
N THR A 17 -12.48 1.38 0.32
CA THR A 17 -11.39 0.61 0.92
C THR A 17 -11.96 -0.68 1.52
N GLU A 18 -11.44 -1.83 1.09
CA GLU A 18 -11.59 -3.16 1.67
C GLU A 18 -13.04 -3.70 1.83
N PHE A 19 -13.98 -3.22 1.04
CA PHE A 19 -15.36 -3.71 0.97
C PHE A 19 -15.53 -4.99 0.13
N SER A 20 -14.72 -6.03 0.35
CA SER A 20 -14.70 -7.28 -0.45
C SER A 20 -16.09 -7.91 -0.66
N MET A 21 -16.89 -8.01 0.41
CA MET A 21 -18.27 -8.52 0.35
C MET A 21 -19.19 -7.64 -0.51
N SER A 22 -19.09 -6.32 -0.42
CA SER A 22 -19.90 -5.41 -1.23
C SER A 22 -19.49 -5.48 -2.71
N THR A 23 -18.18 -5.52 -2.99
CA THR A 23 -17.67 -5.58 -4.37
C THR A 23 -18.04 -6.88 -5.08
N SER A 24 -18.17 -7.99 -4.34
CA SER A 24 -18.56 -9.29 -4.89
C SER A 24 -20.08 -9.46 -5.00
N GLN A 25 -20.85 -9.01 -4.01
CA GLN A 25 -22.30 -9.22 -3.97
C GLN A 25 -23.10 -8.12 -4.68
N ARG A 26 -22.51 -6.96 -4.95
CA ARG A 26 -23.20 -5.81 -5.56
C ARG A 26 -22.38 -5.16 -6.68
N PRO A 27 -21.87 -5.91 -7.66
CA PRO A 27 -21.01 -5.36 -8.71
C PRO A 27 -21.69 -4.23 -9.51
N GLU A 28 -22.99 -4.35 -9.81
CA GLU A 28 -23.74 -3.34 -10.57
C GLU A 28 -23.77 -1.99 -9.85
N PHE A 29 -23.86 -2.00 -8.52
CA PHE A 29 -23.79 -0.78 -7.72
C PHE A 29 -22.45 -0.07 -7.91
N TRP A 30 -21.34 -0.82 -7.90
CA TRP A 30 -20.00 -0.25 -8.07
C TRP A 30 -19.80 0.30 -9.47
N HIS A 31 -20.24 -0.42 -10.51
CA HIS A 31 -20.21 0.08 -11.89
C HIS A 31 -21.02 1.39 -12.03
N GLN A 32 -22.22 1.45 -11.46
CA GLN A 32 -23.03 2.67 -11.47
C GLN A 32 -22.40 3.82 -10.67
N LEU A 33 -21.80 3.51 -9.52
CA LEU A 33 -21.09 4.49 -8.70
C LEU A 33 -19.90 5.08 -9.45
N ILE A 34 -19.06 4.25 -10.08
CA ILE A 34 -17.90 4.70 -10.87
C ILE A 34 -18.36 5.58 -12.03
N LYS A 35 -19.39 5.16 -12.76
CA LYS A 35 -19.97 5.97 -13.83
C LYS A 35 -20.42 7.33 -13.34
N LYS A 36 -21.13 7.40 -12.20
CA LYS A 36 -21.59 8.66 -11.60
C LYS A 36 -20.44 9.53 -11.11
N ILE A 37 -19.38 8.94 -10.55
CA ILE A 37 -18.20 9.69 -10.11
C ILE A 37 -17.53 10.35 -11.32
N LYS A 38 -17.36 9.61 -12.42
CA LYS A 38 -16.74 10.11 -13.65
C LYS A 38 -17.52 11.20 -14.38
N THR A 39 -18.80 11.41 -14.09
CA THR A 39 -19.54 12.57 -14.65
C THR A 39 -19.24 13.88 -13.92
N GLU A 40 -18.65 13.80 -12.73
CA GLU A 40 -18.47 14.94 -11.83
C GLU A 40 -17.01 15.25 -11.51
N TYR A 41 -16.11 14.27 -11.68
CA TYR A 41 -14.71 14.34 -11.26
C TYR A 41 -13.77 13.84 -12.35
N ASP A 42 -12.85 14.72 -12.75
CA ASP A 42 -11.89 14.49 -13.85
C ASP A 42 -10.55 13.90 -13.40
N GLY A 43 -10.31 13.82 -12.09
CA GLY A 43 -9.10 13.23 -11.52
C GLY A 43 -9.08 11.71 -11.64
N LYS A 44 -7.95 11.11 -11.25
CA LYS A 44 -7.74 9.66 -11.32
C LYS A 44 -8.57 8.91 -10.29
N LEU A 45 -9.04 7.72 -10.64
CA LEU A 45 -9.82 6.86 -9.75
C LEU A 45 -9.11 5.56 -9.41
N THR A 46 -9.23 5.14 -8.16
CA THR A 46 -8.81 3.83 -7.67
C THR A 46 -9.78 3.30 -6.62
N TYR A 47 -9.62 2.04 -6.24
CA TYR A 47 -10.28 1.39 -5.12
C TYR A 47 -9.20 0.63 -4.34
N SER A 48 -9.19 0.72 -3.01
CA SER A 48 -8.20 0.02 -2.18
C SER A 48 -8.72 -1.38 -1.85
N SER A 49 -8.25 -2.40 -2.58
CA SER A 49 -8.57 -3.79 -2.25
C SER A 49 -7.56 -4.35 -1.25
N ASN A 50 -8.02 -5.17 -0.31
CA ASN A 50 -7.11 -5.93 0.54
C ASN A 50 -6.20 -6.84 -0.31
N TRP A 51 -5.00 -7.14 0.20
CA TRP A 51 -3.95 -7.93 -0.46
C TRP A 51 -4.40 -9.33 -0.91
N ASP A 52 -5.46 -9.89 -0.31
CA ASP A 52 -6.00 -11.22 -0.60
C ASP A 52 -7.21 -11.22 -1.56
N ASN A 53 -7.69 -10.05 -1.97
CA ASN A 53 -8.93 -9.91 -2.73
C ASN A 53 -8.77 -9.15 -4.08
N PHE A 54 -7.62 -8.54 -4.34
CA PHE A 54 -7.44 -7.67 -5.52
C PHE A 54 -7.68 -8.37 -6.86
N GLU A 55 -7.45 -9.68 -6.96
CA GLU A 55 -7.68 -10.47 -8.18
C GLU A 55 -9.17 -10.59 -8.54
N LYS A 56 -10.08 -10.36 -7.59
CA LYS A 56 -11.52 -10.64 -7.71
C LYS A 56 -12.39 -9.41 -7.97
N ILE A 57 -11.80 -8.21 -8.02
CA ILE A 57 -12.57 -6.98 -8.19
C ILE A 57 -13.05 -6.86 -9.65
N PRO A 58 -14.37 -6.76 -9.90
CA PRO A 58 -14.93 -6.89 -11.25
C PRO A 58 -14.80 -5.62 -12.11
N PHE A 59 -14.52 -4.47 -11.49
CA PHE A 59 -14.60 -3.15 -12.13
C PHE A 59 -13.25 -2.46 -12.37
N TRP A 60 -12.12 -3.16 -12.23
CA TRP A 60 -10.80 -2.55 -12.42
C TRP A 60 -10.61 -1.85 -13.77
N LYS A 61 -11.22 -2.39 -14.84
CA LYS A 61 -11.14 -1.79 -16.18
C LYS A 61 -11.72 -0.37 -16.24
N GLU A 62 -12.61 -0.03 -15.32
CA GLU A 62 -13.22 1.30 -15.21
C GLU A 62 -12.41 2.24 -14.31
N LEU A 63 -11.34 1.79 -13.69
CA LEU A 63 -10.47 2.63 -12.86
C LEU A 63 -9.16 2.97 -13.59
N ASP A 64 -8.42 3.92 -13.04
CA ASP A 64 -7.09 4.29 -13.55
C ASP A 64 -6.00 3.37 -12.98
N TYR A 65 -6.19 2.89 -11.75
CA TYR A 65 -5.24 2.05 -11.04
C TYR A 65 -5.91 0.81 -10.45
N ILE A 66 -5.12 -0.26 -10.34
CA ILE A 66 -5.43 -1.43 -9.53
C ILE A 66 -4.90 -1.15 -8.12
N GLY A 67 -5.79 -0.76 -7.21
CA GLY A 67 -5.41 -0.36 -5.86
C GLY A 67 -5.31 -1.56 -4.91
N VAL A 68 -4.18 -1.67 -4.22
CA VAL A 68 -3.90 -2.78 -3.29
C VAL A 68 -3.39 -2.24 -1.95
N SER A 69 -4.08 -2.59 -0.87
CA SER A 69 -3.60 -2.49 0.52
C SER A 69 -2.61 -3.64 0.73
N ALA A 70 -1.32 -3.35 0.59
CA ALA A 70 -0.26 -4.33 0.27
C ALA A 70 0.44 -4.94 1.49
N TYR A 71 -0.31 -5.34 2.51
CA TYR A 71 0.23 -5.98 3.74
C TYR A 71 0.49 -7.49 3.58
N PHE A 72 1.20 -7.86 2.51
CA PHE A 72 1.57 -9.24 2.22
C PHE A 72 2.54 -9.80 3.28
N SER A 73 2.34 -11.06 3.67
CA SER A 73 3.31 -11.81 4.47
C SER A 73 4.45 -12.27 3.56
N ILE A 74 5.68 -11.82 3.83
CA ILE A 74 6.84 -12.00 2.95
C ILE A 74 7.99 -12.77 3.59
N ALA A 75 8.30 -12.57 4.87
CA ALA A 75 9.37 -13.32 5.54
C ALA A 75 9.16 -13.41 7.04
N GLU A 76 9.39 -14.60 7.60
CA GLU A 76 9.45 -14.84 9.03
C GLU A 76 10.78 -14.36 9.64
N GLY A 77 10.79 -14.20 10.97
CA GLY A 77 11.98 -13.83 11.75
C GLY A 77 11.88 -12.43 12.35
N LYS A 78 12.59 -12.21 13.46
CA LYS A 78 12.56 -10.94 14.22
C LYS A 78 13.05 -9.76 13.42
N THR A 79 14.26 -9.88 12.86
CA THR A 79 14.88 -8.92 11.95
C THR A 79 15.19 -9.62 10.63
N PRO A 80 14.20 -9.81 9.74
CA PRO A 80 14.40 -10.56 8.51
C PRO A 80 15.45 -9.87 7.64
N LYS A 81 16.30 -10.66 6.97
CA LYS A 81 17.31 -10.13 6.06
C LYS A 81 16.66 -9.66 4.76
N THR A 82 17.24 -8.64 4.14
CA THR A 82 16.76 -8.08 2.87
C THR A 82 16.58 -9.14 1.79
N ASP A 83 17.53 -10.07 1.63
CA ASP A 83 17.44 -11.13 0.62
C ASP A 83 16.24 -12.05 0.83
N ASP A 84 15.89 -12.36 2.07
CA ASP A 84 14.76 -13.23 2.38
C ASP A 84 13.42 -12.50 2.15
N LEU A 85 13.39 -11.20 2.43
CA LEU A 85 12.24 -10.33 2.13
C LEU A 85 12.01 -10.19 0.62
N ILE A 86 13.08 -10.00 -0.17
CA ILE A 86 13.02 -9.94 -1.64
C ILE A 86 12.51 -11.27 -2.21
N LYS A 87 13.01 -12.40 -1.70
CA LYS A 87 12.51 -13.74 -2.10
C LYS A 87 11.04 -13.90 -1.74
N GLY A 88 10.64 -13.44 -0.55
CA GLY A 88 9.26 -13.44 -0.07
C GLY A 88 8.27 -12.72 -0.98
N TRP A 89 8.71 -11.62 -1.61
CA TRP A 89 7.91 -10.87 -2.57
C TRP A 89 7.67 -11.61 -3.89
N LYS A 90 8.49 -12.59 -4.27
CA LYS A 90 8.49 -13.17 -5.62
C LYS A 90 7.12 -13.71 -6.07
N SER A 91 6.41 -14.43 -5.20
CA SER A 91 5.10 -15.00 -5.54
C SER A 91 4.03 -13.91 -5.67
N HIS A 92 4.01 -12.94 -4.76
CA HIS A 92 3.08 -11.82 -4.76
C HIS A 92 3.32 -10.89 -5.95
N PHE A 93 4.60 -10.60 -6.26
CA PHE A 93 5.02 -9.86 -7.45
C PHE A 93 4.44 -10.47 -8.72
N ASN A 94 4.59 -11.78 -8.90
CA ASN A 94 4.09 -12.46 -10.10
C ASN A 94 2.56 -12.35 -10.22
N LYS A 95 1.83 -12.44 -9.10
CA LYS A 95 0.36 -12.26 -9.08
C LYS A 95 -0.04 -10.82 -9.44
N LEU A 96 0.58 -9.83 -8.78
CA LEU A 96 0.35 -8.41 -9.04
C LEU A 96 0.63 -8.06 -10.50
N LYS A 97 1.77 -8.53 -11.03
CA LYS A 97 2.14 -8.34 -12.44
C LYS A 97 1.15 -9.00 -13.38
N SER A 98 0.76 -10.25 -13.12
CA SER A 98 -0.23 -10.97 -13.93
C SER A 98 -1.57 -10.22 -14.03
N VAL A 99 -2.04 -9.69 -12.90
CA VAL A 99 -3.27 -8.89 -12.84
C VAL A 99 -3.12 -7.57 -13.59
N SER A 100 -2.01 -6.85 -13.41
CA SER A 100 -1.67 -5.66 -14.19
C SER A 100 -1.66 -5.94 -15.69
N ASP A 101 -0.96 -6.99 -16.11
CA ASP A 101 -0.82 -7.39 -17.52
C ASP A 101 -2.16 -7.81 -18.13
N SER A 102 -3.04 -8.45 -17.37
CA SER A 102 -4.36 -8.88 -17.84
C SER A 102 -5.33 -7.71 -18.00
N ILE A 103 -5.35 -6.80 -17.03
CA ILE A 103 -6.29 -5.67 -16.97
C ILE A 103 -5.78 -4.47 -17.78
N LYS A 104 -4.48 -4.43 -18.05
CA LYS A 104 -3.76 -3.32 -18.71
C LYS A 104 -3.86 -2.02 -17.93
N LYS A 105 -3.68 -2.12 -16.61
CA LYS A 105 -3.69 -0.99 -15.68
C LYS A 105 -2.55 -1.14 -14.67
N PRO A 106 -1.84 -0.05 -14.35
CA PRO A 106 -0.78 -0.11 -13.35
C PRO A 106 -1.34 -0.42 -11.96
N VAL A 107 -0.52 -1.10 -11.16
CA VAL A 107 -0.80 -1.38 -9.75
C VAL A 107 -0.33 -0.22 -8.91
N LEU A 108 -1.20 0.24 -8.02
CA LEU A 108 -0.92 1.27 -7.03
C LEU A 108 -1.06 0.64 -5.65
N PHE A 109 -0.04 0.73 -4.81
CA PHE A 109 -0.19 0.35 -3.41
C PHE A 109 -0.94 1.46 -2.69
N THR A 110 -2.24 1.30 -2.52
CA THR A 110 -3.09 2.27 -1.83
C THR A 110 -2.72 2.39 -0.36
N GLU A 111 -2.15 1.32 0.21
CA GLU A 111 -1.44 1.33 1.48
C GLU A 111 -0.26 0.37 1.40
N TYR A 112 0.86 0.74 2.00
CA TYR A 112 1.93 -0.20 2.35
C TYR A 112 2.67 0.30 3.60
N GLY A 113 3.25 -0.62 4.36
CA GLY A 113 4.01 -0.26 5.54
C GLY A 113 4.33 -1.48 6.39
N TYR A 114 5.20 -1.27 7.37
CA TYR A 114 5.59 -2.28 8.35
C TYR A 114 5.71 -1.61 9.71
N LEU A 115 5.24 -2.25 10.77
CA LEU A 115 5.50 -1.82 12.15
C LEU A 115 7.01 -1.83 12.44
N SER A 116 7.48 -0.96 13.33
CA SER A 116 8.88 -0.95 13.80
C SER A 116 9.08 -1.87 15.00
N VAL A 117 8.76 -3.16 14.82
CA VAL A 117 8.83 -4.20 15.86
C VAL A 117 9.36 -5.53 15.30
N ASP A 118 9.77 -6.44 16.19
CA ASP A 118 10.16 -7.80 15.83
C ASP A 118 9.08 -8.49 14.98
N GLY A 119 9.47 -9.09 13.85
CA GLY A 119 8.56 -9.93 13.06
C GLY A 119 7.62 -9.17 12.12
N CYS A 120 7.81 -7.87 11.91
CA CYS A 120 6.89 -7.00 11.18
C CYS A 120 6.56 -7.43 9.73
N ALA A 121 7.37 -8.31 9.11
CA ALA A 121 7.23 -8.72 7.72
C ALA A 121 6.43 -10.03 7.51
N TRP A 122 5.87 -10.60 8.58
CA TRP A 122 5.02 -11.79 8.52
C TRP A 122 3.74 -11.57 9.30
N LYS A 123 2.59 -11.77 8.64
CA LYS A 123 1.25 -11.63 9.24
C LYS A 123 1.11 -10.37 10.09
N GLY A 124 1.33 -9.21 9.47
CA GLY A 124 1.38 -7.91 10.17
C GLY A 124 0.19 -7.65 11.11
N TRP A 125 -1.01 -8.11 10.75
CA TRP A 125 -2.21 -8.00 11.59
C TRP A 125 -2.13 -8.79 12.91
N GLU A 126 -1.41 -9.92 12.96
CA GLU A 126 -1.17 -10.66 14.21
C GLU A 126 -0.16 -9.91 15.07
N VAL A 127 0.85 -9.30 14.46
CA VAL A 127 1.87 -8.48 15.15
C VAL A 127 1.25 -7.22 15.72
N GLU A 128 0.42 -6.54 14.93
CA GLU A 128 -0.32 -5.34 15.33
C GLU A 128 -1.20 -5.59 16.56
N SER A 129 -1.91 -6.72 16.61
CA SER A 129 -2.74 -7.10 17.75
C SER A 129 -1.97 -7.21 19.09
N LYS A 130 -0.64 -7.33 19.04
CA LYS A 130 0.27 -7.47 20.19
C LYS A 130 1.33 -6.37 20.21
N VAL A 131 1.12 -5.26 19.50
CA VAL A 131 2.14 -4.23 19.29
C VAL A 131 2.73 -3.72 20.61
N ASN A 132 1.90 -3.49 21.64
CA ASN A 132 2.35 -3.01 22.96
C ASN A 132 3.32 -3.95 23.69
N GLU A 133 3.28 -5.24 23.37
CA GLU A 133 4.13 -6.27 23.99
C GLU A 133 5.32 -6.65 23.09
N THR A 134 5.31 -6.21 21.83
CA THR A 134 6.32 -6.62 20.85
C THR A 134 7.56 -5.71 20.97
N PRO A 135 8.78 -6.28 21.00
CA PRO A 135 10.01 -5.49 21.06
C PRO A 135 10.16 -4.55 19.87
N ILE A 136 10.61 -3.31 20.13
CA ILE A 136 10.91 -2.31 19.11
C ILE A 136 12.07 -2.80 18.23
N ASN A 137 11.92 -2.65 16.92
CA ASN A 137 12.90 -3.06 15.94
C ASN A 137 12.80 -2.21 14.66
N GLU A 138 13.41 -1.03 14.68
CA GLU A 138 13.46 -0.13 13.52
C GLU A 138 14.21 -0.73 12.32
N GLN A 139 15.20 -1.59 12.58
CA GLN A 139 15.96 -2.24 11.52
C GLN A 139 15.10 -3.23 10.73
N ALA A 140 14.18 -3.94 11.39
CA ALA A 140 13.23 -4.82 10.71
C ALA A 140 12.32 -4.03 9.74
N GLN A 141 11.77 -2.90 10.20
CA GLN A 141 10.98 -1.99 9.36
C GLN A 141 11.81 -1.47 8.18
N ALA A 142 13.04 -1.00 8.45
CA ALA A 142 13.93 -0.49 7.41
C ALA A 142 14.28 -1.55 6.35
N ASN A 143 14.58 -2.79 6.78
CA ASN A 143 14.85 -3.90 5.87
C ASN A 143 13.64 -4.20 4.98
N ALA A 144 12.43 -4.23 5.55
CA ALA A 144 11.20 -4.54 4.83
C ALA A 144 10.82 -3.44 3.82
N LEU A 145 10.91 -2.17 4.21
CA LEU A 145 10.73 -1.03 3.30
C LEU A 145 11.78 -1.05 2.19
N GLY A 146 13.06 -1.26 2.52
CA GLY A 146 14.13 -1.34 1.54
C GLY A 146 13.95 -2.49 0.55
N ALA A 147 13.50 -3.66 1.01
CA ALA A 147 13.22 -4.81 0.16
C ALA A 147 12.05 -4.54 -0.81
N LEU A 148 10.96 -3.93 -0.33
CA LEU A 148 9.83 -3.53 -1.19
C LEU A 148 10.33 -2.62 -2.31
N TRP A 149 11.03 -1.54 -1.99
CA TRP A 149 11.54 -0.63 -3.01
C TRP A 149 12.51 -1.31 -3.96
N THR A 150 13.40 -2.17 -3.46
CA THR A 150 14.31 -2.97 -4.31
C THR A 150 13.53 -3.77 -5.36
N VAL A 151 12.43 -4.40 -4.98
CA VAL A 151 11.62 -5.25 -5.86
C VAL A 151 10.83 -4.45 -6.91
N PHE A 152 10.25 -3.30 -6.53
CA PHE A 152 9.24 -2.65 -7.38
C PHE A 152 9.70 -1.37 -8.08
N HIS A 153 10.75 -0.68 -7.63
CA HIS A 153 11.05 0.68 -8.11
C HIS A 153 11.33 0.83 -9.62
N GLN A 154 11.82 -0.22 -10.29
CA GLN A 154 12.08 -0.19 -11.74
C GLN A 154 10.93 -0.74 -12.57
N GLU A 155 9.85 -1.19 -11.92
CA GLU A 155 8.75 -1.85 -12.59
C GLU A 155 7.78 -0.82 -13.17
N PRO A 156 7.65 -0.70 -14.51
CA PRO A 156 6.80 0.32 -15.13
C PRO A 156 5.31 0.08 -14.89
N TRP A 157 4.94 -1.11 -14.43
CA TRP A 157 3.57 -1.47 -14.09
C TRP A 157 3.24 -1.18 -12.62
N TRP A 158 4.19 -0.70 -11.81
CA TRP A 158 3.96 -0.24 -10.45
C TRP A 158 3.97 1.29 -10.41
N ALA A 159 2.87 1.88 -9.95
CA ALA A 159 2.68 3.33 -9.87
C ALA A 159 3.21 3.95 -8.56
N GLY A 160 3.90 3.16 -7.72
CA GLY A 160 4.27 3.53 -6.37
C GLY A 160 3.16 3.23 -5.36
N GLY A 161 3.07 4.04 -4.31
CA GLY A 161 2.03 3.88 -3.31
C GLY A 161 2.05 4.89 -2.18
N PHE A 162 1.10 4.73 -1.26
CA PHE A 162 0.97 5.55 -0.06
C PHE A 162 1.44 4.78 1.17
N LEU A 163 2.45 5.34 1.83
CA LEU A 163 2.99 4.77 3.06
C LEU A 163 1.99 4.95 4.21
N TRP A 164 1.68 3.87 4.91
CA TRP A 164 1.00 3.91 6.19
C TRP A 164 2.03 4.04 7.31
N LYS A 165 2.02 5.09 8.12
CA LYS A 165 1.34 6.37 7.92
C LYS A 165 2.23 7.52 8.39
N TRP A 166 1.91 8.74 7.98
CA TRP A 166 2.62 9.95 8.43
C TRP A 166 1.67 10.81 9.26
N PHE A 167 2.00 11.02 10.53
CA PHE A 167 1.30 11.91 11.46
C PHE A 167 1.68 13.39 11.24
N PRO A 168 0.71 14.28 11.01
CA PRO A 168 0.92 15.72 11.12
C PRO A 168 1.21 16.08 12.58
N GLU A 169 2.34 16.76 12.84
CA GLU A 169 2.72 17.23 14.18
C GLU A 169 2.72 16.13 15.28
N MET A 170 2.93 14.87 14.89
CA MET A 170 2.78 13.71 15.79
C MET A 170 1.40 13.65 16.47
N GLN A 171 0.34 14.12 15.81
CA GLN A 171 -1.02 13.99 16.30
C GLN A 171 -1.73 12.79 15.67
N GLY A 172 -2.58 12.12 16.45
CA GLY A 172 -3.41 10.99 15.97
C GLY A 172 -2.74 9.61 16.00
N HIS A 173 -1.56 9.47 16.62
CA HIS A 173 -0.99 8.16 16.91
C HIS A 173 -1.71 7.47 18.07
N GLU A 174 -1.55 6.15 18.16
CA GLU A 174 -2.28 5.30 19.12
C GLU A 174 -1.53 5.12 20.46
N GLY A 175 -0.62 6.03 20.77
CA GLY A 175 0.18 6.02 22.01
C GLY A 175 1.51 5.25 21.98
N TYR A 176 1.89 4.65 20.84
CA TYR A 176 3.14 3.87 20.70
C TYR A 176 3.95 4.24 19.43
N PRO A 177 4.25 5.53 19.17
CA PRO A 177 4.84 5.99 17.91
C PRO A 177 6.15 5.28 17.55
N GLU A 178 6.93 4.80 18.51
CA GLU A 178 8.18 4.06 18.35
C GLU A 178 8.00 2.62 17.83
N ARG A 179 6.78 2.06 17.94
CA ARG A 179 6.42 0.72 17.41
C ARG A 179 5.52 0.79 16.17
N ASP A 180 4.88 1.94 15.96
CA ASP A 180 3.92 2.20 14.90
C ASP A 180 4.51 2.01 13.48
N TYR A 181 3.62 1.89 12.50
CA TYR A 181 3.92 1.82 11.07
C TYR A 181 4.66 3.05 10.55
N SER A 182 4.42 4.20 11.17
CA SER A 182 5.10 5.45 10.80
C SER A 182 6.62 5.29 10.87
N PRO A 183 7.37 5.61 9.80
CA PRO A 183 8.83 5.60 9.85
C PRO A 183 9.39 6.92 10.42
N GLN A 184 8.55 7.88 10.80
CA GLN A 184 8.98 9.22 11.22
C GLN A 184 10.01 9.15 12.35
N GLY A 185 11.16 9.78 12.14
CA GLY A 185 12.25 9.79 13.11
C GLY A 185 12.99 8.46 13.28
N LYS A 186 12.69 7.45 12.45
CA LYS A 186 13.28 6.10 12.51
C LYS A 186 14.18 5.81 11.32
N ILE A 187 14.96 4.73 11.41
CA ILE A 187 15.81 4.23 10.29
C ILE A 187 15.00 4.01 9.00
N GLY A 188 13.71 3.66 9.12
CA GLY A 188 12.80 3.52 7.98
C GLY A 188 12.68 4.80 7.14
N ALA A 189 12.64 5.98 7.77
CA ALA A 189 12.48 7.25 7.04
C ALA A 189 13.74 7.58 6.24
N ASP A 190 14.92 7.35 6.82
CA ASP A 190 16.18 7.52 6.12
C ASP A 190 16.31 6.55 4.93
N THR A 191 15.80 5.34 5.09
CA THR A 191 15.76 4.34 4.01
C THR A 191 14.89 4.84 2.85
N LEU A 192 13.67 5.29 3.12
CA LEU A 192 12.77 5.85 2.10
C LEU A 192 13.34 7.12 1.45
N LYS A 193 13.94 8.01 2.25
CA LYS A 193 14.58 9.23 1.74
C LYS A 193 15.67 8.92 0.71
N LYS A 194 16.51 7.91 0.95
CA LYS A 194 17.53 7.46 0.00
C LYS A 194 16.92 6.99 -1.32
N TRP A 195 15.87 6.17 -1.27
CA TRP A 195 15.13 5.76 -2.46
C TRP A 195 14.55 6.96 -3.22
N HIS A 196 13.76 7.82 -2.57
CA HIS A 196 13.16 8.97 -3.26
C HIS A 196 14.22 9.94 -3.83
N SER A 197 15.31 10.22 -3.11
CA SER A 197 16.37 11.12 -3.61
C SER A 197 17.11 10.57 -4.83
N THR A 198 17.27 9.24 -4.93
CA THR A 198 17.98 8.62 -6.05
C THR A 198 17.16 8.65 -7.34
N TYR A 199 15.83 8.57 -7.23
CA TYR A 199 14.95 8.35 -8.39
C TYR A 199 14.05 9.55 -8.74
N CYS A 200 13.87 10.54 -7.87
CA CYS A 200 13.14 11.78 -8.21
C CYS A 200 13.91 12.70 -9.19
N HIS A 201 15.19 12.43 -9.48
CA HIS A 201 16.00 13.20 -10.44
C HIS A 201 16.08 12.57 -11.84
N GLN A 202 15.35 11.48 -12.11
CA GLN A 202 15.43 10.75 -13.38
C GLN A 202 14.21 10.89 -14.28
N ASN A 203 13.22 11.73 -13.92
CA ASN A 203 12.03 12.02 -14.73
C ASN A 203 11.85 13.52 -14.95
#